data_AF-F0IYG6-F1
#
_entry.id   AF-F0IYG6-F1
#
_cell.length_a   1.000
_cell.length_b   1.000
_cell.length_c   1.000
_cell.angle_alpha   90.00
_cell.angle_beta   90.00
_cell.angle_gamma   90.00
#
_symmetry.space_group_name_H-M   'P 1'
#
loop_
_entity.id
_entity.type
_entity.pdbx_description
1 polymer ?
#
loop_
_entity_poly.entity_id
_entity_poly.type
_entity_poly.pdbx_seq_one_letter_code
_entity_poly.pdbx_strand_id
1 'polypeptide(L)'
;MTTPHLRGRCAEWGRMSRAERDRAYDNSAAVPESPALNEARIAASREFRARHAAGLDLRYGPRERNLWDIYAAEDPNAPCLVFIHGGYWQRNRREDFACLAEGVRAHGWSCALPGYTLAPEITLADIVAEIHQALDWLAGHGAAHGVAGPVVLSGWSAGGHLAAMGLRHPRVTAGFAISGVFELGPLRDTYLNEKLRLTDEEAATLSPLRLPVVNKPLAIAYGTRELAALVTDSRDLHALRAASHAPGPLLPVAGADHFTILDQLRRPDGELTRATLGLLPQR
;
A
#
# COMPACT_ATOMS: atom_id res chain seq x y z
N MET A 1 3.97 -26.20 5.39
CA MET A 1 3.65 -27.02 4.20
C MET A 1 3.15 -26.07 3.11
N THR A 2 3.85 -25.93 1.99
CA THR A 2 3.41 -25.10 0.86
C THR A 2 2.16 -25.71 0.23
N THR A 3 1.11 -24.90 0.06
CA THR A 3 -0.13 -25.33 -0.62
C THR A 3 0.18 -25.79 -2.06
N PRO A 4 -0.59 -26.74 -2.63
CA PRO A 4 -0.31 -27.31 -3.95
C PRO A 4 -0.15 -26.26 -5.07
N HIS A 5 -0.88 -25.15 -4.97
CA HIS A 5 -0.81 -24.03 -5.91
C HIS A 5 0.56 -23.31 -5.88
N LEU A 6 1.20 -23.17 -4.71
CA LEU A 6 2.54 -22.56 -4.60
C LEU A 6 3.62 -23.47 -5.21
N ARG A 7 3.47 -24.79 -5.11
CA ARG A 7 4.45 -25.76 -5.65
C ARG A 7 4.49 -25.77 -7.19
N GLY A 8 3.33 -25.70 -7.86
CA GLY A 8 3.27 -25.60 -9.33
C GLY A 8 3.90 -24.30 -9.85
N ARG A 9 3.67 -23.19 -9.14
CA ARG A 9 4.25 -21.87 -9.46
C ARG A 9 5.77 -21.84 -9.32
N CYS A 10 6.33 -22.43 -8.26
CA CYS A 10 7.79 -22.51 -8.10
C CYS A 10 8.47 -23.27 -9.25
N ALA A 11 7.83 -24.33 -9.77
CA ALA A 11 8.39 -25.11 -10.88
C ALA A 11 8.40 -24.35 -12.21
N GLU A 12 7.39 -23.52 -12.47
CA GLU A 12 7.34 -22.64 -13.65
C GLU A 12 8.32 -21.47 -13.53
N TRP A 13 8.33 -20.80 -12.37
CA TRP A 13 9.26 -19.71 -12.07
C TRP A 13 10.72 -20.12 -12.26
N GLY A 14 11.09 -21.32 -11.78
CA GLY A 14 12.43 -21.87 -11.92
C GLY A 14 12.89 -22.08 -13.37
N ARG A 15 11.96 -22.23 -14.33
CA ARG A 15 12.26 -22.41 -15.76
C ARG A 15 12.34 -21.09 -16.54
N MET A 16 11.78 -20.00 -16.02
CA MET A 16 11.83 -18.69 -16.66
C MET A 16 13.27 -18.14 -16.68
N SER A 17 13.64 -17.50 -17.78
CA SER A 17 14.85 -16.67 -17.87
C SER A 17 14.73 -15.43 -16.97
N ARG A 18 15.86 -14.80 -16.65
CA ARG A 18 15.90 -13.54 -15.89
C ARG A 18 15.02 -12.46 -16.54
N ALA A 19 15.09 -12.30 -17.85
CA ALA A 19 14.30 -11.30 -18.57
C ALA A 19 12.78 -11.55 -18.50
N GLU A 20 12.34 -12.81 -18.48
CA GLU A 20 10.92 -13.14 -18.28
C GLU A 20 10.47 -12.85 -16.85
N ARG A 21 11.31 -13.14 -15.85
CA ARG A 21 11.04 -12.81 -14.44
C ARG A 21 11.00 -11.31 -14.21
N ASP A 22 11.89 -10.54 -14.83
CA ASP A 22 11.90 -9.08 -14.79
C ASP A 22 10.60 -8.51 -15.37
N ARG A 23 10.18 -9.00 -16.55
CA ARG A 23 8.93 -8.59 -17.20
C ARG A 23 7.69 -8.89 -16.34
N ALA A 24 7.71 -9.96 -15.55
CA ALA A 24 6.60 -10.32 -14.66
C ALA A 24 6.35 -9.29 -13.54
N TYR A 25 7.32 -8.40 -13.27
CA TYR A 25 7.22 -7.34 -12.27
C TYR A 25 7.45 -5.92 -12.85
N ASP A 26 7.62 -5.77 -14.16
CA ASP A 26 7.77 -4.47 -14.80
C ASP A 26 6.42 -3.85 -15.16
N ASN A 27 5.73 -3.31 -14.13
CA ASN A 27 4.44 -2.65 -14.30
C ASN A 27 4.51 -1.45 -15.25
N SER A 28 5.63 -0.72 -15.28
CA SER A 28 5.79 0.46 -16.15
C SER A 28 5.89 0.06 -17.62
N ALA A 29 6.59 -1.02 -17.95
CA ALA A 29 6.60 -1.56 -19.31
C ALA A 29 5.24 -2.16 -19.70
N ALA A 30 4.51 -2.75 -18.74
CA ALA A 30 3.18 -3.31 -18.97
C ALA A 30 2.09 -2.24 -19.22
N VAL A 31 2.32 -1.00 -18.77
CA VAL A 31 1.43 0.15 -18.97
C VAL A 31 2.21 1.28 -19.63
N PRO A 32 2.27 1.31 -20.97
CA PRO A 32 3.04 2.31 -21.72
C PRO A 32 2.71 3.77 -21.37
N GLU A 33 1.46 4.04 -20.95
CA GLU A 33 0.97 5.36 -20.54
C GLU A 33 1.39 5.75 -19.11
N SER A 34 2.05 4.86 -18.36
CA SER A 34 2.42 5.10 -16.97
C SER A 34 3.23 6.39 -16.73
N PRO A 35 4.12 6.88 -17.62
CA PRO A 35 4.77 8.18 -17.43
C PRO A 35 3.77 9.33 -17.37
N ALA A 36 2.81 9.39 -18.30
CA ALA A 36 1.79 10.43 -18.36
C ALA A 36 0.81 10.34 -17.17
N LEU A 37 0.41 9.12 -16.78
CA LEU A 37 -0.43 8.90 -15.59
C LEU A 37 0.27 9.36 -14.31
N ASN A 38 1.56 9.07 -14.16
CA ASN A 38 2.35 9.53 -13.02
C ASN A 38 2.49 11.05 -13.01
N GLU A 39 2.78 11.67 -14.15
CA GLU A 39 2.90 13.13 -14.28
C GLU A 39 1.58 13.83 -13.89
N ALA A 40 0.45 13.35 -14.41
CA ALA A 40 -0.88 13.86 -14.08
C ALA A 40 -1.19 13.74 -12.58
N ARG A 41 -0.88 12.58 -11.97
CA ARG A 41 -1.05 12.38 -10.52
C ARG A 41 -0.17 13.35 -9.72
N ILE A 42 1.10 13.51 -10.09
CA ILE A 42 2.03 14.40 -9.39
C ILE A 42 1.57 15.87 -9.52
N ALA A 43 1.11 16.30 -10.69
CA ALA A 43 0.57 17.63 -10.89
C ALA A 43 -0.66 17.88 -10.00
N ALA A 44 -1.64 16.97 -10.02
CA ALA A 44 -2.81 17.04 -9.17
C ALA A 44 -2.46 17.04 -7.67
N SER A 45 -1.49 16.22 -7.25
CA SER A 45 -1.02 16.20 -5.86
C SER A 45 -0.36 17.51 -5.45
N ARG A 46 0.42 18.14 -6.34
CA ARG A 46 1.00 19.48 -6.09
C ARG A 46 -0.08 20.54 -5.89
N GLU A 47 -1.09 20.57 -6.75
CA GLU A 47 -2.23 21.49 -6.62
C GLU A 47 -3.03 21.24 -5.34
N PHE A 48 -3.26 19.97 -5.00
CA PHE A 48 -3.96 19.60 -3.77
C PHE A 48 -3.17 20.04 -2.53
N ARG A 49 -1.86 19.80 -2.49
CA ARG A 49 -0.98 20.25 -1.39
C ARG A 49 -0.98 21.75 -1.23
N ALA A 50 -0.87 22.50 -2.32
CA ALA A 50 -0.89 23.97 -2.29
C ALA A 50 -2.18 24.53 -1.68
N ARG A 51 -3.32 23.86 -1.88
CA ARG A 51 -4.62 24.23 -1.27
C ARG A 51 -4.77 23.80 0.19
N HIS A 52 -3.90 22.93 0.71
CA HIS A 52 -4.04 22.30 2.04
C HIS A 52 -2.72 22.23 2.82
N ALA A 53 -2.10 23.39 3.06
CA ALA A 53 -0.75 23.47 3.63
C ALA A 53 -0.64 23.24 5.15
N ALA A 54 -1.74 23.20 5.90
CA ALA A 54 -1.73 23.30 7.36
C ALA A 54 -1.08 22.12 8.12
N GLY A 55 -1.00 20.93 7.51
CA GLY A 55 -0.50 19.71 8.15
C GLY A 55 0.61 19.01 7.37
N LEU A 56 1.38 19.75 6.58
CA LEU A 56 2.47 19.19 5.76
C LEU A 56 3.77 19.02 6.56
N ASP A 57 4.59 18.06 6.12
CA ASP A 57 5.97 17.89 6.54
C ASP A 57 6.18 17.72 8.07
N LEU A 58 5.23 17.07 8.75
CA LEU A 58 5.29 16.79 10.19
C LEU A 58 6.26 15.64 10.48
N ARG A 59 7.33 15.90 11.25
CA ARG A 59 8.40 14.92 11.48
C ARG A 59 8.01 13.84 12.49
N TYR A 60 8.14 12.57 12.11
CA TYR A 60 7.96 11.43 13.01
C TYR A 60 9.26 10.71 13.39
N GLY A 61 10.34 10.94 12.64
CA GLY A 61 11.61 10.23 12.82
C GLY A 61 12.84 11.02 12.34
N PRO A 62 14.04 10.47 12.54
CA PRO A 62 15.28 11.19 12.35
C PRO A 62 15.68 11.36 10.88
N ARG A 63 15.21 10.52 9.95
CA ARG A 63 15.62 10.59 8.54
C ARG A 63 14.88 11.68 7.78
N GLU A 64 15.47 12.10 6.66
CA GLU A 64 14.91 13.15 5.79
C GLU A 64 13.46 12.85 5.41
N ARG A 65 13.17 11.58 5.10
CA ARG A 65 11.88 11.12 4.59
C ARG A 65 10.87 10.75 5.69
N ASN A 66 11.26 10.82 6.96
CA ASN A 66 10.38 10.48 8.09
C ASN A 66 9.43 11.64 8.44
N LEU A 67 8.55 11.95 7.49
CA LEU A 67 7.61 13.06 7.54
C LEU A 67 6.20 12.56 7.21
N TRP A 68 5.20 13.22 7.79
CA TRP A 68 3.79 13.06 7.50
C TRP A 68 3.26 14.27 6.75
N ASP A 69 2.35 14.03 5.81
CA ASP A 69 1.35 15.03 5.43
C ASP A 69 0.00 14.60 6.02
N ILE A 70 -0.66 15.47 6.79
CA ILE A 70 -1.96 15.22 7.39
C ILE A 70 -2.97 16.24 6.87
N TYR A 71 -4.02 15.72 6.25
CA TYR A 71 -5.17 16.45 5.76
C TYR A 71 -6.35 16.14 6.68
N ALA A 72 -6.48 16.88 7.78
CA ALA A 72 -7.52 16.68 8.77
C ALA A 72 -8.93 16.97 8.22
N ALA A 73 -9.91 16.21 8.69
CA ALA A 73 -11.32 16.52 8.57
C ALA A 73 -11.74 17.64 9.53
N GLU A 74 -12.96 18.14 9.37
CA GLU A 74 -13.57 19.09 10.30
C GLU A 74 -13.83 18.46 11.68
N ASP A 75 -14.33 17.22 11.71
CA ASP A 75 -14.44 16.44 12.95
C ASP A 75 -13.11 15.70 13.22
N PRO A 76 -12.37 16.03 14.29
CA PRO A 76 -11.13 15.34 14.63
C PRO A 76 -11.33 13.85 14.98
N ASN A 77 -12.57 13.43 15.29
CA ASN A 77 -12.93 12.04 15.58
C ASN A 77 -13.38 11.27 14.32
N ALA A 78 -13.47 11.94 13.17
CA ALA A 78 -13.75 11.27 11.91
C ALA A 78 -12.68 10.20 11.62
N PRO A 79 -13.04 9.12 10.89
CA PRO A 79 -12.05 8.14 10.49
C PRO A 79 -10.93 8.76 9.63
N CYS A 80 -9.75 8.15 9.68
CA CYS A 80 -8.60 8.57 8.91
C CYS A 80 -8.12 7.45 7.99
N LEU A 81 -7.97 7.77 6.70
CA LEU A 81 -7.24 6.93 5.76
C LEU A 81 -5.74 7.28 5.85
N VAL A 82 -4.94 6.36 6.38
CA VAL A 82 -3.49 6.44 6.24
C VAL A 82 -3.10 5.79 4.93
N PHE A 83 -2.52 6.53 3.98
CA PHE A 83 -2.15 6.00 2.66
C PHE A 83 -0.63 5.94 2.47
N ILE A 84 -0.09 4.74 2.28
CA ILE A 84 1.33 4.49 2.01
C ILE A 84 1.55 4.37 0.50
N HIS A 85 2.47 5.18 -0.03
CA HIS A 85 2.77 5.20 -1.46
C HIS A 85 3.46 3.91 -1.94
N GLY A 86 3.37 3.64 -3.25
CA GLY A 86 4.05 2.54 -3.91
C GLY A 86 5.41 2.91 -4.46
N GLY A 87 5.97 2.05 -5.32
CA GLY A 87 7.26 2.30 -5.97
C GLY A 87 8.35 1.27 -5.65
N TYR A 88 7.99 -0.01 -5.47
CA TYR A 88 8.94 -1.09 -5.12
C TYR A 88 9.92 -0.74 -4.00
N TRP A 89 9.48 0.06 -3.00
CA TRP A 89 10.31 0.54 -1.89
C TRP A 89 11.57 1.33 -2.31
N GLN A 90 11.67 1.73 -3.59
CA GLN A 90 12.89 2.26 -4.21
C GLN A 90 12.69 3.61 -4.90
N ARG A 91 11.45 4.09 -5.01
CA ARG A 91 11.10 5.34 -5.69
C ARG A 91 9.86 5.98 -5.06
N ASN A 92 9.52 7.13 -5.62
CA ASN A 92 8.39 7.99 -5.25
C ASN A 92 8.55 8.69 -3.90
N ARG A 93 7.61 9.58 -3.61
CA ARG A 93 7.53 10.30 -2.35
C ARG A 93 6.06 10.46 -1.93
N ARG A 94 5.78 10.71 -0.65
CA ARG A 94 4.39 10.87 -0.14
C ARG A 94 3.66 12.00 -0.85
N GLU A 95 4.40 13.07 -1.17
CA GLU A 95 3.90 14.32 -1.73
C GLU A 95 3.26 14.10 -3.12
N ASP A 96 3.73 13.08 -3.85
CA ASP A 96 3.28 12.74 -5.20
C ASP A 96 1.88 12.08 -5.22
N PHE A 97 1.33 11.73 -4.05
CA PHE A 97 0.07 10.99 -3.89
C PHE A 97 -1.00 11.78 -3.11
N ALA A 98 -0.71 13.03 -2.75
CA ALA A 98 -1.63 13.86 -1.95
C ALA A 98 -3.03 13.99 -2.55
N CYS A 99 -3.18 14.01 -3.88
CA CYS A 99 -4.51 14.09 -4.52
C CYS A 99 -5.42 12.90 -4.18
N LEU A 100 -4.89 11.75 -3.74
CA LEU A 100 -5.71 10.60 -3.35
C LEU A 100 -6.54 10.88 -2.08
N ALA A 101 -6.17 11.90 -1.30
CA ALA A 101 -6.98 12.36 -0.18
C ALA A 101 -8.36 12.90 -0.63
N GLU A 102 -8.52 13.34 -1.88
CA GLU A 102 -9.78 13.90 -2.41
C GLU A 102 -10.96 12.94 -2.22
N GLY A 103 -10.75 11.63 -2.41
CA GLY A 103 -11.82 10.63 -2.36
C GLY A 103 -12.48 10.56 -1.00
N VAL A 104 -11.71 10.23 0.04
CA VAL A 104 -12.26 10.07 1.40
C VAL A 104 -12.60 11.40 2.06
N ARG A 105 -11.89 12.50 1.73
CA ARG A 105 -12.19 13.82 2.31
C ARG A 105 -13.54 14.37 1.84
N ALA A 106 -13.99 14.01 0.65
CA ALA A 106 -15.34 14.33 0.19
C ALA A 106 -16.44 13.69 1.07
N HIS A 107 -16.09 12.69 1.89
CA HIS A 107 -16.97 12.04 2.87
C HIS A 107 -16.63 12.42 4.32
N GLY A 108 -15.88 13.51 4.52
CA GLY A 108 -15.56 14.02 5.85
C GLY A 108 -14.51 13.23 6.62
N TRP A 109 -13.73 12.36 5.96
CA TRP A 109 -12.62 11.63 6.59
C TRP A 109 -11.34 12.44 6.58
N SER A 110 -10.47 12.22 7.56
CA SER A 110 -9.08 12.66 7.50
C SER A 110 -8.30 11.78 6.52
N CYS A 111 -7.21 12.30 5.95
CA CYS A 111 -6.24 11.50 5.22
C CYS A 111 -4.82 11.86 5.64
N ALA A 112 -3.98 10.86 5.86
CA ALA A 112 -2.60 11.04 6.29
C ALA A 112 -1.65 10.20 5.44
N LEU A 113 -0.53 10.77 5.00
CA LEU A 113 0.44 10.10 4.14
C LEU A 113 1.81 10.11 4.82
N PRO A 114 2.36 8.96 5.23
CA PRO A 114 3.72 8.89 5.73
C PRO A 114 4.71 8.79 4.56
N GLY A 115 5.82 9.49 4.68
CA GLY A 115 7.04 9.17 3.93
C GLY A 115 7.79 8.03 4.61
N TYR A 116 8.66 7.36 3.87
CA TYR A 116 9.59 6.36 4.38
C TYR A 116 10.86 6.38 3.51
N THR A 117 11.98 5.99 4.08
CA THR A 117 13.29 5.93 3.43
C THR A 117 13.33 4.80 2.40
N LEU A 118 14.11 4.92 1.34
CA LEU A 118 14.05 4.01 0.19
C LEU A 118 15.24 3.06 0.14
N ALA A 119 15.05 1.86 -0.39
CA ALA A 119 16.17 1.00 -0.77
C ALA A 119 16.96 1.63 -1.94
N PRO A 120 18.30 1.50 -1.97
CA PRO A 120 19.14 0.69 -1.09
C PRO A 120 19.70 1.44 0.14
N GLU A 121 19.17 2.63 0.49
CA GLU A 121 19.68 3.40 1.63
C GLU A 121 19.49 2.66 2.95
N ILE A 122 18.36 1.96 3.09
CA ILE A 122 18.06 1.05 4.20
C ILE A 122 17.45 -0.27 3.68
N THR A 123 17.44 -1.28 4.54
CA THR A 123 16.87 -2.60 4.22
C THR A 123 15.34 -2.58 4.17
N LEU A 124 14.70 -3.59 3.59
CA LEU A 124 13.24 -3.66 3.59
C LEU A 124 12.71 -3.84 5.02
N ALA A 125 13.42 -4.57 5.87
CA ALA A 125 13.10 -4.68 7.29
C ALA A 125 13.07 -3.30 7.97
N ASP A 126 14.05 -2.44 7.70
CA ASP A 126 14.08 -1.08 8.26
C ASP A 126 12.95 -0.20 7.69
N ILE A 127 12.58 -0.35 6.42
CA ILE A 127 11.43 0.36 5.84
C ILE A 127 10.14 -0.02 6.55
N VAL A 128 9.92 -1.32 6.79
CA VAL A 128 8.77 -1.79 7.58
C VAL A 128 8.82 -1.20 8.99
N ALA A 129 9.98 -1.18 9.64
CA ALA A 129 10.14 -0.59 10.96
C ALA A 129 9.83 0.92 10.97
N GLU A 130 10.17 1.67 9.93
CA GLU A 130 9.80 3.08 9.81
C GLU A 130 8.29 3.31 9.69
N ILE A 131 7.57 2.43 8.99
CA ILE A 131 6.10 2.51 8.93
C ILE A 131 5.50 2.26 10.32
N HIS A 132 6.04 1.31 11.09
CA HIS A 132 5.62 1.10 12.47
C HIS A 132 5.90 2.33 13.34
N GLN A 133 7.09 2.94 13.26
CA GLN A 133 7.43 4.18 13.95
C GLN A 133 6.50 5.35 13.56
N ALA A 134 6.12 5.44 12.29
CA ALA A 134 5.17 6.44 11.83
C ALA A 134 3.79 6.24 12.49
N LEU A 135 3.32 4.99 12.59
CA LEU A 135 2.05 4.66 13.24
C LEU A 135 2.08 4.86 14.76
N ASP A 136 3.22 4.59 15.41
CA ASP A 136 3.45 4.92 16.83
C ASP A 136 3.37 6.44 17.05
N TRP A 137 4.01 7.22 16.18
CA TRP A 137 3.92 8.67 16.23
C TRP A 137 2.48 9.15 16.06
N LEU A 138 1.73 8.58 15.10
CA LEU A 138 0.32 8.92 14.88
C LEU A 138 -0.56 8.53 16.07
N ALA A 139 -0.22 7.46 16.79
CA ALA A 139 -0.92 7.07 18.01
C ALA A 139 -0.71 8.07 19.16
N GLY A 140 0.52 8.59 19.32
CA GLY A 140 0.84 9.56 20.37
C GLY A 140 0.45 11.01 20.05
N HIS A 141 0.49 11.41 18.77
CA HIS A 141 0.38 12.82 18.37
C HIS A 141 -0.81 13.09 17.44
N GLY A 142 -1.42 12.07 16.84
CA GLY A 142 -2.46 12.24 15.82
C GLY A 142 -3.65 13.08 16.28
N ALA A 143 -4.07 12.96 17.54
CA ALA A 143 -5.17 13.76 18.09
C ALA A 143 -4.90 15.28 18.03
N ALA A 144 -3.66 15.71 18.29
CA ALA A 144 -3.26 17.12 18.18
C ALA A 144 -3.27 17.63 16.72
N HIS A 145 -3.31 16.73 15.76
CA HIS A 145 -3.34 17.02 14.32
C HIS A 145 -4.67 16.62 13.66
N GLY A 146 -5.76 16.47 14.43
CA GLY A 146 -7.09 16.19 13.88
C GLY A 146 -7.31 14.73 13.44
N VAL A 147 -6.55 13.79 14.01
CA VAL A 147 -6.61 12.34 13.72
C VAL A 147 -6.80 11.55 15.02
N ALA A 148 -7.93 11.78 15.70
CA ALA A 148 -8.33 11.05 16.90
C ALA A 148 -9.21 9.82 16.60
N GLY A 149 -9.85 9.79 15.42
CA GLY A 149 -10.74 8.70 15.01
C GLY A 149 -10.05 7.37 14.65
N PRO A 150 -10.84 6.35 14.26
CA PRO A 150 -10.31 5.06 13.80
C PRO A 150 -9.44 5.24 12.54
N VAL A 151 -8.42 4.39 12.39
CA VAL A 151 -7.49 4.45 11.24
C VAL A 151 -7.70 3.25 10.33
N VAL A 152 -7.89 3.53 9.04
CA VAL A 152 -7.76 2.54 7.96
C VAL A 152 -6.37 2.69 7.35
N LEU A 153 -5.53 1.67 7.48
CA LEU A 153 -4.19 1.66 6.88
C LEU A 153 -4.27 1.11 5.45
N SER A 154 -4.00 1.96 4.47
CA SER A 154 -4.00 1.60 3.08
C SER A 154 -2.65 1.86 2.43
N GLY A 155 -2.43 1.22 1.29
CA GLY A 155 -1.34 1.59 0.41
C GLY A 155 -1.44 0.89 -0.93
N TRP A 156 -0.66 1.38 -1.88
CA TRP A 156 -0.65 0.91 -3.25
C TRP A 156 0.68 0.24 -3.60
N SER A 157 0.66 -0.89 -4.30
CA SER A 157 1.86 -1.60 -4.74
C SER A 157 2.75 -1.99 -3.54
N ALA A 158 4.00 -1.54 -3.51
CA ALA A 158 4.86 -1.64 -2.31
C ALA A 158 4.21 -1.07 -1.04
N GLY A 159 3.37 -0.04 -1.14
CA GLY A 159 2.59 0.47 -0.02
C GLY A 159 1.47 -0.47 0.42
N GLY A 160 0.90 -1.26 -0.51
CA GLY A 160 -0.08 -2.30 -0.19
C GLY A 160 0.54 -3.43 0.62
N HIS A 161 1.78 -3.80 0.29
CA HIS A 161 2.62 -4.66 1.14
C HIS A 161 2.83 -4.07 2.54
N LEU A 162 3.26 -2.80 2.62
CA LEU A 162 3.50 -2.14 3.92
C LEU A 162 2.21 -2.01 4.75
N ALA A 163 1.06 -1.79 4.12
CA ALA A 163 -0.24 -1.78 4.79
C ALA A 163 -0.60 -3.16 5.37
N ALA A 164 -0.32 -4.24 4.63
CA ALA A 164 -0.51 -5.60 5.13
C ALA A 164 0.44 -5.92 6.31
N MET A 165 1.70 -5.50 6.24
CA MET A 165 2.68 -5.64 7.34
C MET A 165 2.26 -4.85 8.58
N GLY A 166 1.76 -3.62 8.42
CA GLY A 166 1.32 -2.75 9.50
C GLY A 166 -0.05 -3.10 10.10
N LEU A 167 -0.81 -4.04 9.52
CA LEU A 167 -2.19 -4.34 9.93
C LEU A 167 -2.32 -4.69 11.42
N ARG A 168 -1.34 -5.39 11.99
CA ARG A 168 -1.35 -5.79 13.41
C ARG A 168 -1.21 -4.60 14.36
N HIS A 169 -0.67 -3.47 13.90
CA HIS A 169 -0.38 -2.31 14.74
C HIS A 169 -1.62 -1.83 15.53
N PRO A 170 -1.53 -1.54 16.85
CA PRO A 170 -2.68 -1.17 17.67
C PRO A 170 -3.47 0.05 17.16
N ARG A 171 -2.77 1.04 16.58
CA ARG A 171 -3.40 2.24 15.99
C ARG A 171 -4.33 1.93 14.81
N VAL A 172 -4.12 0.81 14.13
CA VAL A 172 -4.82 0.43 12.89
C VAL A 172 -6.09 -0.35 13.22
N THR A 173 -7.24 0.15 12.79
CA THR A 173 -8.55 -0.47 12.97
C THR A 173 -8.86 -1.47 11.86
N ALA A 174 -8.55 -1.10 10.61
CA ALA A 174 -8.73 -1.93 9.41
C ALA A 174 -7.62 -1.63 8.40
N GLY A 175 -7.47 -2.47 7.39
CA GLY A 175 -6.50 -2.28 6.31
C GLY A 175 -7.13 -2.30 4.92
N PHE A 176 -6.43 -1.71 3.95
CA PHE A 176 -6.76 -1.81 2.54
C PHE A 176 -5.51 -1.88 1.66
N ALA A 177 -5.16 -3.08 1.20
CA ALA A 177 -4.01 -3.28 0.33
C ALA A 177 -4.43 -3.25 -1.15
N ILE A 178 -3.88 -2.33 -1.93
CA ILE A 178 -4.22 -2.11 -3.34
C ILE A 178 -3.03 -2.54 -4.19
N SER A 179 -3.23 -3.52 -5.09
CA SER A 179 -2.23 -3.99 -6.06
C SER A 179 -0.90 -4.41 -5.42
N GLY A 180 -0.93 -5.00 -4.23
CA GLY A 180 0.25 -5.25 -3.42
C GLY A 180 1.10 -6.45 -3.87
N VAL A 181 2.35 -6.48 -3.43
CA VAL A 181 3.24 -7.65 -3.55
C VAL A 181 3.30 -8.33 -2.18
N PHE A 182 2.81 -9.56 -2.09
CA PHE A 182 2.62 -10.25 -0.82
C PHE A 182 3.53 -11.49 -0.67
N GLU A 183 4.22 -11.88 -1.74
CA GLU A 183 5.28 -12.89 -1.74
C GLU A 183 6.57 -12.30 -2.35
N LEU A 184 7.58 -12.09 -1.51
CA LEU A 184 8.82 -11.41 -1.88
C LEU A 184 9.89 -12.33 -2.47
N GLY A 185 9.77 -13.65 -2.26
CA GLY A 185 10.74 -14.64 -2.73
C GLY A 185 11.09 -14.49 -4.22
N PRO A 186 10.10 -14.43 -5.14
CA PRO A 186 10.33 -14.24 -6.56
C PRO A 186 11.15 -12.98 -6.90
N LEU A 187 11.00 -11.89 -6.13
CA LEU A 187 11.68 -10.63 -6.42
C LEU A 187 13.21 -10.78 -6.39
N ARG A 188 13.74 -11.74 -5.62
CA ARG A 188 15.18 -12.03 -5.54
C ARG A 188 15.81 -12.39 -6.88
N ASP A 189 15.00 -12.97 -7.75
CA ASP A 189 15.38 -13.39 -9.08
C ASP A 189 15.15 -12.31 -10.15
N THR A 190 14.82 -11.08 -9.75
CA THR A 190 14.53 -9.95 -10.64
C THR A 190 15.48 -8.77 -10.44
N TYR A 191 15.51 -7.83 -11.38
CA TYR A 191 16.25 -6.56 -11.33
C TYR A 191 15.96 -5.76 -10.06
N LEU A 192 14.77 -5.91 -9.47
CA LEU A 192 14.38 -5.23 -8.23
C LEU A 192 15.31 -5.59 -7.06
N ASN A 193 15.91 -6.79 -7.08
CA ASN A 193 16.80 -7.23 -6.01
C ASN A 193 18.18 -6.57 -6.03
N GLU A 194 18.55 -5.87 -7.11
CA GLU A 194 19.81 -5.11 -7.17
C GLU A 194 19.86 -4.02 -6.09
N LYS A 195 18.71 -3.39 -5.81
CA LYS A 195 18.54 -2.41 -4.73
C LYS A 195 17.99 -3.03 -3.45
N LEU A 196 17.02 -3.95 -3.54
CA LEU A 196 16.39 -4.51 -2.34
C LEU A 196 17.34 -5.42 -1.55
N ARG A 197 18.21 -6.16 -2.24
CA ARG A 197 19.20 -7.07 -1.63
C ARG A 197 18.56 -8.02 -0.59
N LEU A 198 17.38 -8.53 -0.90
CA LEU A 198 16.57 -9.33 0.00
C LEU A 198 17.31 -10.59 0.44
N THR A 199 17.41 -10.75 1.76
CA THR A 199 17.88 -12.00 2.38
C THR A 199 16.77 -13.06 2.38
N ASP A 200 17.13 -14.32 2.60
CA ASP A 200 16.15 -15.39 2.84
C ASP A 200 15.26 -15.09 4.05
N GLU A 201 15.83 -14.48 5.08
CA GLU A 201 15.12 -14.08 6.30
C GLU A 201 14.09 -12.97 6.02
N GLU A 202 14.46 -11.92 5.29
CA GLU A 202 13.53 -10.86 4.90
C GLU A 202 12.42 -11.41 4.01
N ALA A 203 12.74 -12.27 3.03
CA ALA A 203 11.71 -12.89 2.21
C ALA A 203 10.76 -13.77 3.05
N ALA A 204 11.24 -14.44 4.10
CA ALA A 204 10.42 -15.26 4.99
C ALA A 204 9.57 -14.43 5.96
N THR A 205 10.11 -13.35 6.51
CA THR A 205 9.50 -12.57 7.60
C THR A 205 8.74 -11.34 7.13
N LEU A 206 8.97 -10.90 5.89
CA LEU A 206 8.32 -9.72 5.31
C LEU A 206 7.42 -10.08 4.12
N SER A 207 7.11 -11.34 3.86
CA SER A 207 6.08 -11.73 2.88
C SER A 207 4.75 -11.98 3.61
N PRO A 208 3.72 -11.12 3.48
CA PRO A 208 2.41 -11.35 4.08
C PRO A 208 1.81 -12.76 3.82
N LEU A 209 2.13 -13.37 2.67
CA LEU A 209 1.71 -14.74 2.34
C LEU A 209 2.36 -15.85 3.18
N ARG A 210 3.42 -15.53 3.92
CA ARG A 210 4.16 -16.46 4.78
C ARG A 210 3.90 -16.23 6.27
N LEU A 211 3.14 -15.18 6.62
CA LEU A 211 2.93 -14.74 7.99
C LEU A 211 1.60 -15.24 8.59
N PRO A 212 1.49 -15.32 9.93
CA PRO A 212 0.22 -15.59 10.58
C PRO A 212 -0.84 -14.54 10.25
N VAL A 213 -2.05 -15.00 9.90
CA VAL A 213 -3.17 -14.11 9.57
C VAL A 213 -3.53 -13.22 10.76
N VAL A 214 -3.64 -11.91 10.49
CA VAL A 214 -4.15 -10.92 11.45
C VAL A 214 -5.67 -10.83 11.33
N ASN A 215 -6.38 -11.06 12.43
CA ASN A 215 -7.84 -11.01 12.49
C ASN A 215 -8.37 -9.56 12.66
N LYS A 216 -8.09 -8.72 11.66
CA LYS A 216 -8.69 -7.39 11.47
C LYS A 216 -9.22 -7.29 10.03
N PRO A 217 -10.21 -6.44 9.72
CA PRO A 217 -10.66 -6.24 8.35
C PRO A 217 -9.50 -5.83 7.44
N LEU A 218 -9.34 -6.51 6.31
CA LEU A 218 -8.38 -6.14 5.26
C LEU A 218 -9.05 -6.30 3.89
N ALA A 219 -9.43 -5.20 3.26
CA ALA A 219 -9.77 -5.22 1.85
C ALA A 219 -8.49 -5.44 1.02
N ILE A 220 -8.59 -6.22 -0.05
CA ILE A 220 -7.51 -6.46 -1.00
C ILE A 220 -8.05 -6.16 -2.39
N ALA A 221 -7.47 -5.19 -3.09
CA ALA A 221 -7.88 -4.83 -4.45
C ALA A 221 -6.77 -5.09 -5.47
N TYR A 222 -7.16 -5.35 -6.71
CA TYR A 222 -6.27 -5.42 -7.86
C TYR A 222 -7.02 -5.04 -9.14
N GLY A 223 -6.31 -4.46 -10.10
CA GLY A 223 -6.80 -4.18 -11.44
C GLY A 223 -6.83 -5.46 -12.26
N THR A 224 -7.92 -5.70 -12.97
CA THR A 224 -8.09 -6.91 -13.80
C THR A 224 -7.16 -6.96 -15.02
N ARG A 225 -6.53 -5.84 -15.40
CA ARG A 225 -5.52 -5.75 -16.46
C ARG A 225 -4.08 -5.67 -15.94
N GLU A 226 -3.87 -5.91 -14.64
CA GLU A 226 -2.51 -5.97 -14.07
C GLU A 226 -1.72 -7.19 -14.53
N LEU A 227 -0.40 -7.12 -14.33
CA LEU A 227 0.48 -8.28 -14.49
C LEU A 227 0.01 -9.44 -13.61
N ALA A 228 0.13 -10.66 -14.15
CA ALA A 228 -0.37 -11.87 -13.51
C ALA A 228 0.19 -12.09 -12.10
N ALA A 229 1.44 -11.67 -11.83
CA ALA A 229 2.04 -11.77 -10.51
C ALA A 229 1.24 -11.00 -9.44
N LEU A 230 0.81 -9.76 -9.73
CA LEU A 230 0.10 -8.89 -8.78
C LEU A 230 -1.35 -9.38 -8.56
N VAL A 231 -2.01 -9.81 -9.64
CA VAL A 231 -3.34 -10.43 -9.58
C VAL A 231 -3.30 -11.69 -8.71
N THR A 232 -2.28 -12.51 -8.92
CA THR A 232 -2.09 -13.78 -8.21
C THR A 232 -1.82 -13.56 -6.74
N ASP A 233 -0.88 -12.68 -6.40
CA ASP A 233 -0.57 -12.33 -5.01
C ASP A 233 -1.81 -11.84 -4.25
N SER A 234 -2.60 -10.96 -4.89
CA SER A 234 -3.82 -10.43 -4.29
C SER A 234 -4.86 -11.53 -4.01
N ARG A 235 -5.06 -12.45 -4.96
CA ARG A 235 -5.97 -13.59 -4.81
C ARG A 235 -5.48 -14.57 -3.73
N ASP A 236 -4.19 -14.87 -3.72
CA ASP A 236 -3.60 -15.78 -2.74
C ASP A 236 -3.71 -15.24 -1.31
N LEU A 237 -3.40 -13.96 -1.11
CA LEU A 237 -3.43 -13.37 0.23
C LEU A 237 -4.85 -13.35 0.76
N HIS A 238 -5.82 -13.02 -0.09
CA HIS A 238 -7.23 -13.12 0.27
C HIS A 238 -7.63 -14.57 0.58
N ALA A 239 -7.24 -15.55 -0.24
CA ALA A 239 -7.57 -16.95 0.00
C ALA A 239 -6.99 -17.48 1.33
N LEU A 240 -5.74 -17.13 1.65
CA LEU A 240 -5.09 -17.45 2.93
C LEU A 240 -5.89 -16.88 4.11
N ARG A 241 -6.32 -15.62 4.00
CA ARG A 241 -7.10 -14.94 5.05
C ARG A 241 -8.50 -15.51 5.19
N ALA A 242 -9.18 -15.79 4.06
CA ALA A 242 -10.51 -16.38 4.03
C ALA A 242 -10.52 -17.78 4.65
N ALA A 243 -9.49 -18.60 4.40
CA ALA A 243 -9.32 -19.91 5.04
C ALA A 243 -9.16 -19.80 6.58
N SER A 244 -8.74 -18.64 7.07
CA SER A 244 -8.63 -18.33 8.51
C SER A 244 -9.84 -17.55 9.05
N HIS A 245 -10.90 -17.39 8.25
CA HIS A 245 -12.11 -16.60 8.56
C HIS A 245 -11.84 -15.14 8.94
N ALA A 246 -10.71 -14.57 8.48
CA ALA A 246 -10.40 -13.17 8.75
C ALA A 246 -11.21 -12.25 7.80
N PRO A 247 -11.76 -11.12 8.31
CA PRO A 247 -12.66 -10.27 7.53
C PRO A 247 -11.94 -9.44 6.46
N GLY A 248 -12.71 -9.02 5.45
CA GLY A 248 -12.31 -8.09 4.40
C GLY A 248 -12.51 -8.68 2.98
N PRO A 249 -12.98 -7.86 2.01
CA PRO A 249 -13.29 -8.35 0.66
C PRO A 249 -12.07 -8.44 -0.26
N LEU A 250 -12.18 -9.29 -1.29
CA LEU A 250 -11.36 -9.20 -2.51
C LEU A 250 -12.09 -8.35 -3.56
N LEU A 251 -11.41 -7.35 -4.12
CA LEU A 251 -11.98 -6.36 -5.03
C LEU A 251 -11.25 -6.36 -6.38
N PRO A 252 -11.73 -7.13 -7.37
CA PRO A 252 -11.25 -7.03 -8.74
C PRO A 252 -11.81 -5.77 -9.41
N VAL A 253 -10.97 -4.78 -9.66
CA VAL A 253 -11.37 -3.54 -10.35
C VAL A 253 -11.36 -3.78 -11.86
N ALA A 254 -12.56 -3.83 -12.44
CA ALA A 254 -12.75 -4.13 -13.86
C ALA A 254 -12.07 -3.08 -14.76
N GLY A 255 -11.28 -3.53 -15.73
CA GLY A 255 -10.62 -2.67 -16.71
C GLY A 255 -9.45 -1.82 -16.20
N ALA A 256 -9.22 -1.76 -14.89
CA ALA A 256 -8.09 -1.04 -14.32
C ALA A 256 -6.77 -1.82 -14.49
N ASP A 257 -5.70 -1.08 -14.71
CA ASP A 257 -4.32 -1.54 -14.66
C ASP A 257 -3.64 -1.08 -13.35
N HIS A 258 -2.34 -1.34 -13.22
CA HIS A 258 -1.60 -1.07 -11.98
C HIS A 258 -1.59 0.42 -11.59
N PHE A 259 -1.78 1.33 -12.54
CA PHE A 259 -1.76 2.77 -12.32
C PHE A 259 -3.18 3.37 -12.29
N THR A 260 -4.03 3.01 -13.24
CA THR A 260 -5.40 3.57 -13.35
C THR A 260 -6.31 3.13 -12.21
N ILE A 261 -5.98 2.05 -11.49
CA ILE A 261 -6.70 1.66 -10.26
C ILE A 261 -6.72 2.76 -9.19
N LEU A 262 -5.71 3.63 -9.13
CA LEU A 262 -5.66 4.73 -8.14
C LEU A 262 -6.77 5.76 -8.34
N ASP A 263 -7.30 5.91 -9.56
CA ASP A 263 -8.42 6.82 -9.83
C ASP A 263 -9.68 6.42 -9.05
N GLN A 264 -9.84 5.13 -8.76
CA GLN A 264 -10.94 4.61 -7.95
C GLN A 264 -10.82 4.95 -6.46
N LEU A 265 -9.63 5.33 -5.98
CA LEU A 265 -9.43 5.84 -4.62
C LEU A 265 -9.48 7.36 -4.57
N ARG A 266 -9.10 8.03 -5.67
CA ARG A 266 -9.14 9.49 -5.77
C ARG A 266 -10.57 10.03 -5.87
N ARG A 267 -11.44 9.33 -6.61
CA ARG A 267 -12.83 9.77 -6.84
C ARG A 267 -13.70 9.58 -5.59
N PRO A 268 -14.55 10.56 -5.22
CA PRO A 268 -15.52 10.39 -4.13
C PRO A 268 -16.47 9.21 -4.32
N ASP A 269 -16.85 8.93 -5.57
CA ASP A 269 -17.71 7.82 -5.98
C ASP A 269 -16.91 6.64 -6.55
N GLY A 270 -15.59 6.60 -6.34
CA GLY A 270 -14.76 5.50 -6.80
C GLY A 270 -15.02 4.21 -6.02
N GLU A 271 -14.78 3.06 -6.67
CA GLU A 271 -15.02 1.75 -6.05
C GLU A 271 -14.16 1.54 -4.80
N LEU A 272 -12.89 1.95 -4.84
CA LEU A 272 -11.97 1.82 -3.70
C LEU A 272 -12.33 2.82 -2.60
N THR A 273 -12.76 4.03 -2.93
CA THR A 273 -13.29 4.96 -1.91
C THR A 273 -14.46 4.35 -1.17
N ARG A 274 -15.49 3.85 -1.87
CA ARG A 274 -16.63 3.17 -1.22
C ARG A 274 -16.21 1.98 -0.37
N ALA A 275 -15.29 1.15 -0.87
CA ALA A 275 -14.77 0.03 -0.10
C ALA A 275 -14.06 0.48 1.18
N THR A 276 -13.29 1.56 1.12
CA THR A 276 -12.62 2.17 2.28
C THR A 276 -13.64 2.59 3.34
N LEU A 277 -14.70 3.29 2.94
CA LEU A 277 -15.77 3.74 3.84
C LEU A 277 -16.50 2.56 4.49
N GLY A 278 -16.68 1.46 3.75
CA GLY A 278 -17.35 0.25 4.22
C GLY A 278 -16.52 -0.67 5.13
N LEU A 279 -15.22 -0.40 5.31
CA LEU A 279 -14.36 -1.20 6.19
C LEU A 279 -14.59 -0.95 7.68
N LEU A 280 -15.17 0.21 8.02
CA LEU A 280 -15.51 0.55 9.38
C LEU A 280 -17.02 0.34 9.60
N PRO A 281 -17.43 -0.05 10.82
CA PRO A 281 -18.85 -0.11 11.17
C PRO A 281 -19.50 1.25 10.93
N GLN A 282 -20.62 1.26 10.21
CA GLN A 282 -21.46 2.45 10.10
C GLN A 282 -22.07 2.71 11.49
N ARG A 283 -21.95 3.94 11.99
CA ARG A 283 -22.54 4.37 13.27
C ARG A 283 -24.02 4.67 13.11
#